data_AF-A0A0P4WDM6-F1
#
_entry.id   AF-A0A0P4WDM6-F1
#
_cell.length_a   1.000
_cell.length_b   1.000
_cell.length_c   1.000
_cell.angle_alpha   90.00
_cell.angle_beta   90.00
_cell.angle_gamma   90.00
#
_symmetry.space_group_name_H-M   'P 1'
#
loop_
_entity.id
_entity.type
_entity.pdbx_description
1 polymer ?
#
loop_
_entity_poly.entity_id
_entity_poly.type
_entity_poly.pdbx_seq_one_letter_code
_entity_poly.pdbx_strand_id
1 'polypeptide(L)'
;MAPVTLPEDLQANLSLLMTQDTPVVKEFCRLATQYFRQEVKPKVFGSAATKLGVQPSQVEDAVQALVFLLIRCAQVSTTTSELHSLSTSLGFTEDAAQVLTDAYTGSEAEVKEYLKTQAVKVTSPYYTLLHMVTDKNIKT
;
A
#
# COMPACT_ATOMS: atom_id res chain seq x y z
N MET A 1 -5.77 -20.14 8.08
CA MET A 1 -5.29 -19.08 7.17
C MET A 1 -3.83 -18.79 7.48
N ALA A 2 -2.99 -18.55 6.47
CA ALA A 2 -1.60 -18.17 6.70
C ALA A 2 -1.53 -16.68 7.11
N PRO A 3 -0.69 -16.30 8.07
CA PRO A 3 -0.54 -14.90 8.47
C PRO A 3 0.01 -14.05 7.32
N VAL A 4 -0.38 -12.78 7.26
CA VAL A 4 0.20 -11.82 6.33
C VAL A 4 1.65 -11.54 6.77
N THR A 5 2.62 -12.09 6.04
CA THR A 5 4.05 -11.78 6.24
C THR A 5 4.47 -10.65 5.32
N LEU A 6 5.01 -9.58 5.92
CA LEU A 6 5.51 -8.40 5.22
C LEU A 6 7.05 -8.44 5.15
N PRO A 7 7.67 -8.08 4.01
CA PRO A 7 9.12 -7.88 3.93
C PRO A 7 9.58 -6.74 4.87
N GLU A 8 10.82 -6.81 5.40
CA GLU A 8 11.37 -5.77 6.30
C GLU A 8 11.38 -4.37 5.66
N ASP A 9 11.73 -4.27 4.38
CA ASP A 9 11.72 -3.00 3.61
C ASP A 9 10.31 -2.38 3.57
N LEU A 10 9.27 -3.20 3.57
CA LEU A 10 7.89 -2.73 3.57
C LEU A 10 7.54 -2.07 4.91
N GLN A 11 7.98 -2.68 6.03
CA GLN A 11 7.74 -2.13 7.35
C GLN A 11 8.47 -0.79 7.54
N ALA A 12 9.70 -0.68 7.02
CA ALA A 12 10.45 0.58 7.01
C ALA A 12 9.73 1.68 6.21
N ASN A 13 9.10 1.33 5.08
CA ASN A 13 8.34 2.30 4.30
C ASN A 13 7.02 2.71 4.98
N LEU A 14 6.36 1.78 5.69
CA LEU A 14 5.15 2.08 6.46
C LEU A 14 5.44 2.91 7.72
N SER A 15 6.67 2.92 8.23
CA SER A 15 7.03 3.66 9.45
C SER A 15 6.81 5.17 9.32
N LEU A 16 6.76 5.70 8.08
CA LEU A 16 6.39 7.09 7.82
C LEU A 16 4.99 7.42 8.32
N LEU A 17 4.09 6.44 8.38
CA LEU A 17 2.66 6.62 8.66
C LEU A 17 2.24 6.23 10.07
N MET A 18 3.04 5.40 10.76
CA MET A 18 2.69 4.81 12.05
C MET A 18 2.36 5.84 13.14
N THR A 19 3.03 7.00 13.10
CA THR A 19 2.86 8.08 14.10
C THR A 19 2.18 9.32 13.52
N GLN A 20 1.58 9.22 12.32
CA GLN A 20 0.92 10.36 11.68
C GLN A 20 -0.54 10.46 12.11
N ASP A 21 -1.07 11.67 12.06
CA ASP A 21 -2.49 11.90 12.38
C ASP A 21 -3.41 11.25 11.34
N THR A 22 -4.61 10.89 11.79
CA THR A 22 -5.70 10.30 11.01
C THR A 22 -5.93 10.95 9.64
N PRO A 23 -5.92 12.29 9.47
CA PRO A 23 -6.09 12.91 8.16
C PRO A 23 -4.95 12.61 7.17
N VAL A 24 -3.72 12.50 7.66
CA VAL A 24 -2.55 12.15 6.83
C VAL A 24 -2.67 10.70 6.39
N VAL A 25 -2.91 9.77 7.33
CA VAL A 25 -3.09 8.34 7.01
C VAL A 25 -4.23 8.15 6.01
N LYS A 26 -5.34 8.85 6.18
CA LYS A 26 -6.48 8.81 5.26
C LYS A 26 -6.11 9.26 3.84
N GLU A 27 -5.28 10.29 3.70
CA GLU A 27 -4.81 10.74 2.40
C GLU A 27 -3.90 9.71 1.74
N PHE A 28 -3.02 9.06 2.49
CA PHE A 28 -2.19 7.97 1.96
C PHE A 28 -3.03 6.76 1.53
N CYS A 29 -4.04 6.38 2.31
CA CYS A 29 -5.02 5.37 1.92
C CYS A 29 -5.78 5.77 0.63
N ARG A 30 -6.13 7.04 0.48
CA ARG A 30 -6.77 7.57 -0.74
C ARG A 30 -5.84 7.44 -1.95
N LEU A 31 -4.55 7.74 -1.79
CA LEU A 31 -3.56 7.57 -2.86
C LEU A 31 -3.34 6.09 -3.21
N ALA A 32 -3.27 5.21 -2.21
CA ALA A 32 -3.15 3.77 -2.42
C ALA A 32 -4.36 3.21 -3.18
N THR A 33 -5.58 3.64 -2.83
CA THR A 33 -6.79 3.20 -3.56
C THR A 33 -6.86 3.74 -4.98
N GLN A 34 -6.43 4.98 -5.22
CA GLN A 34 -6.29 5.53 -6.58
C GLN A 34 -5.29 4.75 -7.44
N TYR A 35 -4.30 4.10 -6.83
CA TYR A 35 -3.33 3.28 -7.55
C TYR A 35 -4.02 2.11 -8.25
N PHE A 36 -4.99 1.47 -7.61
CA PHE A 36 -5.76 0.38 -8.22
C PHE A 36 -6.59 0.83 -9.41
N ARG A 37 -7.02 2.10 -9.41
CA ARG A 37 -7.73 2.73 -10.53
C ARG A 37 -6.80 3.28 -11.61
N GLN A 38 -5.47 3.16 -11.44
CA GLN A 38 -4.45 3.74 -12.31
C GLN A 38 -4.56 5.28 -12.44
N GLU A 39 -5.07 5.95 -11.40
CA GLU A 39 -5.33 7.40 -11.39
C GLU A 39 -4.19 8.21 -10.75
N VAL A 40 -3.16 7.54 -10.21
CA VAL A 40 -2.06 8.22 -9.51
C VAL A 40 -1.10 8.85 -10.52
N LYS A 41 -0.96 10.17 -10.47
CA LYS A 41 0.02 10.92 -11.27
C LYS A 41 1.28 11.17 -10.45
N PRO A 42 2.49 11.08 -11.04
CA PRO A 42 3.76 11.28 -10.32
C PRO A 42 3.87 12.62 -9.57
N LYS A 43 3.20 13.67 -10.07
CA LYS A 43 3.18 15.00 -9.44
C LYS A 43 2.49 15.04 -8.06
N VAL A 44 1.69 14.03 -7.72
CA VAL A 44 0.89 14.00 -6.49
C VAL A 44 1.77 13.85 -5.24
N PHE A 45 2.91 13.16 -5.36
CA PHE A 45 3.81 12.91 -4.23
C PHE A 45 4.57 14.16 -3.77
N GLY A 46 4.89 15.07 -4.68
CA GLY A 46 5.65 16.30 -4.36
C GLY A 46 4.93 17.21 -3.36
N SER A 47 3.62 17.40 -3.52
CA SER A 47 2.83 18.24 -2.61
C SER A 47 2.71 17.64 -1.20
N ALA A 48 2.60 16.31 -1.11
CA ALA A 48 2.55 15.61 0.18
C ALA A 48 3.91 15.63 0.88
N ALA A 49 5.00 15.43 0.11
CA ALA A 49 6.37 15.48 0.61
C ALA A 49 6.71 16.82 1.26
N THR A 50 6.35 17.94 0.61
CA THR A 50 6.54 19.28 1.17
C THR A 50 5.81 19.47 2.50
N LYS A 51 4.58 18.97 2.63
CA LYS A 51 3.79 19.10 3.87
C LYS A 51 4.37 18.28 5.02
N LEU A 52 4.94 17.13 4.71
CA LEU A 52 5.51 16.20 5.69
C LEU A 52 6.99 16.44 5.96
N GLY A 53 7.65 17.32 5.21
CA GLY A 53 9.09 17.59 5.36
C GLY A 53 9.97 16.41 4.95
N VAL A 54 9.52 15.57 4.01
CA VAL A 54 10.24 14.37 3.54
C VAL A 54 10.49 14.45 2.03
N GLN A 55 11.24 13.50 1.48
CA GLN A 55 11.45 13.41 0.04
C GLN A 55 10.21 12.83 -0.68
N PRO A 56 9.90 13.25 -1.93
CA PRO A 56 8.82 12.66 -2.73
C PRO A 56 8.93 11.14 -2.88
N SER A 57 10.15 10.60 -2.96
CA SER A 57 10.39 9.15 -3.02
C SER A 57 9.95 8.43 -1.75
N GLN A 58 10.07 9.05 -0.56
CA GLN A 58 9.62 8.44 0.70
C GLN A 58 8.08 8.37 0.77
N VAL A 59 7.40 9.38 0.21
CA VAL A 59 5.94 9.36 0.09
C VAL A 59 5.51 8.26 -0.89
N GLU A 60 6.17 8.17 -2.04
CA GLU A 60 5.89 7.14 -3.03
C GLU A 60 6.14 5.73 -2.46
N ASP A 61 7.28 5.50 -1.82
CA ASP A 61 7.64 4.23 -1.18
C ASP A 61 6.59 3.84 -0.10
N ALA A 62 6.09 4.79 0.69
CA ALA A 62 5.04 4.53 1.68
C ALA A 62 3.67 4.23 1.04
N VAL A 63 3.30 4.91 -0.06
CA VAL A 63 2.07 4.59 -0.80
C VAL A 63 2.17 3.21 -1.44
N GLN A 64 3.30 2.86 -2.06
CA GLN A 64 3.55 1.52 -2.60
C GLN A 64 3.45 0.46 -1.50
N ALA A 65 3.96 0.77 -0.31
CA ALA A 65 3.89 -0.15 0.82
C ALA A 65 2.45 -0.43 1.27
N LEU A 66 1.60 0.61 1.31
CA LEU A 66 0.16 0.45 1.56
C LEU A 66 -0.54 -0.35 0.46
N VAL A 67 -0.26 -0.05 -0.81
CA VAL A 67 -0.82 -0.80 -1.95
C VAL A 67 -0.52 -2.29 -1.82
N PHE A 68 0.74 -2.63 -1.51
CA PHE A 68 1.15 -4.01 -1.30
C PHE A 68 0.43 -4.65 -0.10
N LEU A 69 0.32 -3.94 1.03
CA LEU A 69 -0.41 -4.43 2.20
C LEU A 69 -1.86 -4.79 1.84
N LEU A 70 -2.59 -3.89 1.17
CA LEU A 70 -3.98 -4.11 0.77
C LEU A 70 -4.12 -5.29 -0.21
N ILE A 71 -3.18 -5.44 -1.15
CA ILE A 71 -3.11 -6.60 -2.06
C ILE A 71 -2.95 -7.89 -1.26
N ARG A 72 -1.99 -7.94 -0.33
CA ARG A 72 -1.73 -9.15 0.48
C ARG A 72 -2.94 -9.51 1.32
N CYS A 73 -3.62 -8.52 1.90
CA CYS A 73 -4.86 -8.74 2.64
C CYS A 73 -5.96 -9.34 1.75
N ALA A 74 -6.15 -8.81 0.54
CA ALA A 74 -7.13 -9.33 -0.41
C ALA A 74 -6.80 -10.77 -0.88
N GLN A 75 -5.51 -11.08 -1.09
CA GLN A 75 -5.08 -12.42 -1.53
C GLN A 75 -5.38 -13.51 -0.51
N VAL A 76 -5.25 -13.22 0.79
CA VAL A 76 -5.52 -14.20 1.86
C VAL A 76 -6.90 -14.03 2.48
N SER A 77 -7.75 -13.15 1.93
CA SER A 77 -9.08 -12.84 2.45
C SER A 77 -9.05 -12.44 3.94
N THR A 78 -8.16 -11.50 4.27
CA THR A 78 -8.02 -10.97 5.63
C THR A 78 -9.31 -10.29 6.07
N THR A 79 -9.78 -10.63 7.25
CA THR A 79 -10.96 -10.00 7.87
C THR A 79 -10.62 -8.61 8.41
N THR A 80 -11.64 -7.78 8.60
CA THR A 80 -11.54 -6.44 9.19
C THR A 80 -10.81 -6.44 10.53
N SER A 81 -11.09 -7.39 11.43
CA SER A 81 -10.44 -7.50 12.74
C SER A 81 -8.98 -7.96 12.65
N GLU A 82 -8.66 -8.86 11.71
CA GLU A 82 -7.28 -9.29 11.47
C GLU A 82 -6.41 -8.16 10.91
N LEU A 83 -6.94 -7.37 9.96
CA LEU A 83 -6.23 -6.21 9.43
C LEU A 83 -6.02 -5.14 10.50
N HIS A 84 -7.04 -4.89 11.33
CA HIS A 84 -6.91 -3.96 12.44
C HIS A 84 -5.81 -4.41 13.41
N SER A 85 -5.84 -5.67 13.84
CA SER A 85 -4.84 -6.25 14.75
C SER A 85 -3.44 -6.22 14.14
N LEU A 86 -3.31 -6.54 12.85
CA LEU A 86 -2.05 -6.44 12.11
C LEU A 86 -1.54 -5.00 12.11
N SER A 87 -2.39 -4.02 11.80
CA SER A 87 -2.02 -2.60 11.75
C SER A 87 -1.52 -2.09 13.10
N THR A 88 -2.22 -2.41 14.19
CA THR A 88 -1.76 -2.07 15.54
C THR A 88 -0.44 -2.76 15.87
N SER A 89 -0.26 -4.04 15.50
CA SER A 89 1.01 -4.77 15.73
C SER A 89 2.19 -4.20 14.95
N LEU A 90 1.93 -3.55 13.80
CA LEU A 90 2.95 -2.88 13.00
C LEU A 90 3.39 -1.54 13.62
N GLY A 91 2.60 -0.98 14.56
CA GLY A 91 2.91 0.27 15.25
C GLY A 91 2.02 1.44 14.88
N PHE A 92 0.95 1.23 14.09
CA PHE A 92 -0.06 2.27 13.87
C PHE A 92 -0.82 2.56 15.17
N THR A 93 -1.21 3.81 15.36
CA THR A 93 -2.18 4.18 16.40
C THR A 93 -3.52 3.50 16.14
N GLU A 94 -4.35 3.37 17.18
CA GLU A 94 -5.69 2.76 17.06
C GLU A 94 -6.55 3.47 15.99
N ASP A 95 -6.56 4.81 16.01
CA ASP A 95 -7.31 5.60 15.02
C ASP A 95 -6.78 5.39 13.59
N ALA A 96 -5.46 5.28 13.42
CA ALA A 96 -4.85 5.03 12.11
C ALA A 96 -5.13 3.59 11.62
N ALA A 97 -5.11 2.61 12.53
CA ALA A 97 -5.50 1.23 12.24
C ALA A 97 -6.96 1.14 11.80
N GLN A 98 -7.86 1.91 12.42
CA GLN A 98 -9.26 2.00 12.00
C GLN A 98 -9.38 2.62 10.60
N VAL A 99 -8.66 3.70 10.30
CA VAL A 99 -8.64 4.31 8.96
C VAL A 99 -8.18 3.33 7.88
N LEU A 100 -7.12 2.57 8.14
CA LEU A 100 -6.62 1.54 7.22
C LEU A 100 -7.67 0.47 6.97
N THR A 101 -8.34 0.04 8.04
CA THR A 101 -9.38 -0.98 8.01
C THR A 101 -10.60 -0.52 7.20
N ASP A 102 -11.05 0.71 7.40
CA ASP A 102 -12.14 1.32 6.64
C ASP A 102 -11.78 1.47 5.15
N ALA A 103 -10.54 1.89 4.87
CA ALA A 103 -10.05 2.04 3.51
C ALA A 103 -9.98 0.70 2.76
N TYR A 104 -9.50 -0.36 3.41
CA TYR A 104 -9.49 -1.70 2.81
C TYR A 104 -10.91 -2.19 2.56
N THR A 105 -11.79 -2.11 3.55
CA THR A 105 -13.18 -2.59 3.42
C THR A 105 -13.91 -1.85 2.30
N GLY A 106 -13.72 -0.53 2.20
CA GLY A 106 -14.31 0.28 1.13
C GLY A 106 -13.71 0.06 -0.26
N SER A 107 -12.50 -0.52 -0.36
CA SER A 107 -11.81 -0.75 -1.63
C SER A 107 -11.65 -2.22 -2.01
N GLU A 108 -12.06 -3.17 -1.16
CA GLU A 108 -11.77 -4.60 -1.32
C GLU A 108 -12.19 -5.15 -2.70
N ALA A 109 -13.36 -4.75 -3.19
CA ALA A 109 -13.84 -5.14 -4.52
C ALA A 109 -12.92 -4.63 -5.64
N GLU A 110 -12.43 -3.39 -5.53
CA GLU A 110 -11.49 -2.80 -6.49
C GLU A 110 -10.13 -3.48 -6.44
N VAL A 111 -9.62 -3.80 -5.24
CA VAL A 111 -8.36 -4.54 -5.08
C VAL A 111 -8.45 -5.92 -5.71
N LYS A 112 -9.56 -6.65 -5.48
CA LYS A 112 -9.80 -7.97 -6.09
C LYS A 112 -9.89 -7.87 -7.62
N GLU A 113 -10.52 -6.83 -8.16
CA GLU A 113 -10.62 -6.64 -9.61
C GLU A 113 -9.27 -6.27 -10.24
N TYR A 114 -8.49 -5.41 -9.56
CA TYR A 114 -7.11 -5.12 -9.94
C TYR A 114 -6.27 -6.39 -9.99
N LEU A 115 -6.35 -7.24 -8.95
CA LEU A 115 -5.64 -8.52 -8.88
C LEU A 115 -6.00 -9.46 -10.05
N LYS A 116 -7.28 -9.58 -10.40
CA LYS A 116 -7.71 -10.37 -11.57
C LYS A 116 -7.12 -9.81 -12.86
N THR A 117 -7.18 -8.49 -13.05
CA THR A 117 -6.65 -7.83 -14.25
C THR A 117 -5.14 -8.03 -14.39
N GLN A 118 -4.39 -7.93 -13.29
CA GLN A 118 -2.94 -8.19 -13.30
C GLN A 118 -2.64 -9.67 -13.54
N ALA A 119 -3.38 -10.59 -12.93
CA ALA A 119 -3.21 -12.03 -13.17
C ALA A 119 -3.45 -12.39 -14.65
N VAL A 120 -4.44 -11.78 -15.30
CA VAL A 120 -4.73 -11.93 -16.73
C VAL A 120 -3.63 -11.31 -17.62
N LYS A 121 -2.92 -10.28 -17.15
CA LYS A 121 -1.72 -9.75 -17.83
C LYS A 121 -0.50 -10.66 -17.67
N VAL A 122 -0.39 -11.35 -16.52
CA VAL A 122 0.75 -12.22 -16.16
C VAL A 122 0.61 -13.65 -16.71
N THR A 123 -0.49 -14.00 -17.36
CA THR A 123 -0.65 -15.28 -18.10
C THR A 123 0.25 -15.44 -19.34
N SER A 124 1.17 -14.51 -19.62
CA SER A 124 2.32 -14.78 -20.49
C SER A 124 3.47 -15.38 -19.66
N PRO A 125 3.97 -16.59 -19.97
CA PRO A 125 4.90 -17.37 -19.13
C PRO A 125 6.29 -16.76 -18.86
N TYR A 126 6.52 -15.47 -19.13
CA TYR A 126 7.82 -14.81 -19.00
C TYR A 126 7.97 -13.84 -17.81
N TYR A 127 6.92 -13.52 -17.02
CA TYR A 127 7.01 -12.40 -16.07
C TYR A 127 6.29 -12.57 -14.72
N THR A 128 6.57 -13.65 -13.97
CA THR A 128 5.91 -13.85 -12.66
C THR A 128 6.74 -13.45 -11.44
N LEU A 129 8.02 -13.03 -11.54
CA LEU A 129 8.80 -12.70 -10.33
C LEU A 129 9.80 -11.53 -10.44
N LEU A 130 9.98 -10.88 -11.59
CA LEU A 130 11.09 -9.92 -11.74
C LEU A 130 10.76 -8.44 -11.43
N HIS A 131 9.53 -7.98 -11.58
CA HIS A 131 9.27 -6.52 -11.57
C HIS A 131 9.12 -5.86 -10.19
N MET A 132 9.08 -6.61 -9.09
CA MET A 132 9.14 -5.98 -7.76
C MET A 132 10.57 -5.70 -7.27
N VAL A 133 11.61 -6.11 -8.03
CA VAL A 133 13.03 -5.91 -7.63
C VAL A 133 13.83 -5.03 -8.62
N THR A 134 13.33 -4.73 -9.83
CA THR A 134 14.20 -4.17 -10.88
C THR A 134 13.87 -2.76 -11.42
N ASP A 135 13.08 -1.93 -10.74
CA ASP A 135 12.88 -0.52 -11.15
C ASP A 135 13.62 0.52 -10.30
N LYS A 136 14.70 0.13 -9.60
CA LYS A 136 15.68 1.08 -9.01
C LYS A 136 17.01 1.17 -9.77
N ASN A 137 17.09 0.75 -11.04
CA ASN A 137 18.34 0.93 -11.80
C ASN A 137 18.13 1.17 -13.31
N ILE A 138 17.55 2.31 -13.67
CA ILE A 138 17.84 2.96 -14.96
C ILE A 138 18.09 4.44 -14.70
N LYS A 139 19.34 4.75 -14.31
CA LYS A 139 19.97 6.03 -14.66
C LYS A 139 21.05 5.72 -15.69
N THR A 140 20.78 6.08 -16.93
CA THR A 140 21.82 6.57 -17.86
C THR A 140 21.86 8.07 -17.77
#